data_AF-A0A832ATU2-F1
#
_entry.id   AF-A0A832ATU2-F1
#
_cell.length_a   1.000
_cell.length_b   1.000
_cell.length_c   1.000
_cell.angle_alpha   90.00
_cell.angle_beta   90.00
_cell.angle_gamma   90.00
#
_symmetry.space_group_name_H-M   'P 1'
#
loop_
_entity.id
_entity.type
_entity.pdbx_description
1 polymer ?
#
loop_
_entity_poly.entity_id
_entity_poly.type
_entity_poly.pdbx_seq_one_letter_code
_entity_poly.pdbx_strand_id
1 'polypeptide(L)'
;MQEEFELDFTKSAQENASEYFEASKQARKKKAGAKQAIKELENKLKSEGGERKERKILKISKKEWFEKFYWFFTSNKMLAIGGRDAMQNELINSKYFDEKDLFFHADIFGASVVVLKNGIEASREIKEEVAQFAASFSRAWSSGMTYADVYSLKREQVSKSTNKGYLATGSFAMSGEREWFKAMPLILYAFTEIKDDSKKFEIVPSLTYDKIKPEKAVELRPGNT
;
A
#
# COMPACT_ATOMS: atom_id res chain seq x y z
N MET A 1 65.04 -10.33 -21.86
CA MET A 1 64.47 -11.03 -20.69
C MET A 1 64.59 -12.50 -21.01
N GLN A 2 65.59 -13.18 -20.43
CA GLN A 2 65.73 -14.64 -20.59
C GLN A 2 64.62 -15.28 -19.75
N GLU A 3 63.74 -16.06 -20.37
CA GLU A 3 62.77 -16.87 -19.64
C GLU A 3 63.46 -18.18 -19.23
N GLU A 4 63.56 -18.40 -17.92
CA GLU A 4 64.09 -19.62 -17.33
C GLU A 4 62.94 -20.64 -17.21
N PHE A 5 63.14 -21.87 -17.71
CA PHE A 5 62.13 -22.93 -17.69
C PHE A 5 62.62 -24.07 -16.80
N GLU A 6 61.77 -24.53 -15.88
CA GLU A 6 62.06 -25.68 -15.02
C GLU A 6 61.85 -26.97 -15.81
N LEU A 7 62.92 -27.71 -16.08
CA LEU A 7 62.82 -28.98 -16.80
C LEU A 7 62.68 -30.14 -15.82
N ASP A 8 61.72 -31.02 -16.09
CA ASP A 8 61.63 -32.30 -15.40
C ASP A 8 62.65 -33.27 -16.01
N PHE A 9 63.70 -33.58 -15.25
CA PHE A 9 64.78 -34.48 -15.68
C PHE A 9 64.34 -35.93 -15.86
N THR A 10 63.14 -36.30 -15.42
CA THR A 10 62.56 -37.64 -15.65
C THR A 10 61.88 -37.78 -17.02
N LYS A 11 61.75 -36.68 -17.77
CA LYS A 11 61.11 -36.61 -19.09
C LYS A 11 62.10 -36.20 -20.17
N SER A 12 61.83 -36.57 -21.42
CA SER A 12 62.62 -36.10 -22.56
C SER A 12 62.46 -34.58 -22.77
N ALA A 13 63.42 -33.97 -23.47
CA ALA A 13 63.36 -32.56 -23.82
C ALA A 13 62.12 -32.23 -24.68
N GLN A 14 61.70 -33.17 -25.52
CA GLN A 14 60.51 -33.07 -26.36
C GLN A 14 59.22 -33.11 -25.54
N GLU A 15 59.15 -33.96 -24.52
CA GLU A 15 58.00 -34.05 -23.61
C GLU A 15 57.86 -32.79 -22.76
N ASN A 16 58.96 -32.30 -22.17
CA ASN A 16 58.97 -31.02 -21.45
C ASN A 16 58.50 -29.87 -22.35
N ALA A 17 59.02 -29.77 -23.58
CA ALA A 17 58.61 -28.74 -24.53
C ALA A 17 57.12 -28.85 -24.91
N SER A 18 56.60 -30.07 -25.07
CA SER A 18 55.19 -30.32 -25.37
C SER A 18 54.28 -29.89 -24.22
N GLU A 19 54.64 -30.20 -22.96
CA GLU A 19 53.87 -29.79 -21.79
C GLU A 19 53.78 -28.26 -21.64
N TYR A 20 54.91 -27.56 -21.81
CA TYR A 20 54.92 -26.09 -21.80
C TYR A 20 54.09 -25.49 -22.95
N PHE A 21 54.13 -26.11 -24.12
CA PHE A 21 53.31 -25.69 -25.26
C PHE A 21 51.82 -25.88 -24.99
N GLU A 22 51.42 -27.03 -24.43
CA GLU A 22 50.03 -27.31 -24.06
C GLU A 22 49.53 -26.40 -22.94
N ALA A 23 50.33 -26.18 -21.91
CA ALA A 23 50.02 -25.26 -20.82
C ALA A 23 49.83 -23.82 -21.34
N SER A 24 50.72 -23.36 -22.23
CA SER A 24 50.61 -22.04 -22.89
C SER A 24 49.34 -21.94 -23.74
N LYS A 25 49.02 -22.99 -24.50
CA LYS A 25 47.79 -23.06 -25.31
C LYS A 25 46.53 -23.01 -24.45
N GLN A 26 46.50 -23.76 -23.34
CA GLN A 26 45.38 -23.71 -22.38
C GLN A 26 45.26 -22.35 -21.69
N ALA A 27 46.37 -21.75 -21.27
CA ALA A 27 46.39 -20.43 -20.65
C ALA A 27 45.87 -19.35 -21.63
N ARG A 28 46.27 -19.42 -22.91
CA ARG A 28 45.75 -18.54 -23.97
C ARG A 28 44.24 -18.70 -24.17
N LYS A 29 43.73 -19.95 -24.19
CA LYS A 29 42.29 -20.23 -24.30
C LYS A 29 41.50 -19.70 -23.10
N LYS A 30 42.01 -19.90 -21.87
CA LYS A 30 41.40 -19.35 -20.64
C LYS A 30 41.40 -17.82 -20.64
N LYS A 31 42.49 -17.17 -21.08
CA LYS A 31 42.57 -15.71 -21.22
C LYS A 31 41.55 -15.16 -22.22
N ALA A 32 41.34 -15.84 -23.35
CA ALA A 32 40.33 -15.46 -24.32
C ALA A 32 38.90 -15.58 -23.74
N GLY A 33 38.60 -16.69 -23.07
CA GLY A 33 37.30 -16.88 -22.40
C GLY A 33 37.04 -15.86 -21.29
N ALA A 34 38.05 -15.54 -20.47
CA ALA A 34 37.93 -14.52 -19.43
C ALA A 34 37.68 -13.12 -20.03
N LYS A 35 38.36 -12.75 -21.11
CA LYS A 35 38.10 -11.49 -21.82
C LYS A 35 36.68 -11.40 -22.38
N GLN A 36 36.17 -12.51 -22.90
CA GLN A 36 34.80 -12.57 -23.40
C GLN A 36 33.77 -12.43 -22.27
N ALA A 37 33.98 -13.14 -21.15
CA ALA A 37 33.12 -13.02 -19.98
C ALA A 37 33.10 -11.60 -19.39
N ILE A 38 34.27 -10.92 -19.33
CA ILE A 38 34.36 -9.52 -18.92
C ILE A 38 33.55 -8.63 -19.86
N LYS A 39 33.69 -8.80 -21.19
CA LYS A 39 32.95 -8.03 -22.19
C LYS A 39 31.43 -8.25 -22.10
N GLU A 40 31.00 -9.48 -21.84
CA GLU A 40 29.59 -9.82 -21.64
C GLU A 40 29.04 -9.19 -20.35
N LEU A 41 29.81 -9.21 -19.26
CA LEU A 41 29.48 -8.51 -18.00
C LEU A 41 29.40 -6.99 -18.19
N GLU A 42 30.34 -6.38 -18.90
CA GLU A 42 30.34 -4.94 -19.21
C GLU A 42 29.12 -4.54 -20.06
N ASN A 43 28.77 -5.34 -21.05
CA ASN A 43 27.58 -5.11 -21.87
C ASN A 43 26.30 -5.26 -21.04
N LYS A 44 26.24 -6.26 -20.15
CA LYS A 44 25.10 -6.48 -19.25
C LYS A 44 24.95 -5.31 -18.26
N LEU A 45 26.06 -4.83 -17.70
CA LEU A 45 26.10 -3.63 -16.84
C LEU A 45 25.69 -2.36 -17.59
N LYS A 46 26.01 -2.23 -18.88
CA LYS A 46 25.55 -1.11 -19.71
C LYS A 46 24.06 -1.19 -20.04
N SER A 47 23.52 -2.39 -20.30
CA SER A 47 22.08 -2.58 -20.53
C SER A 47 21.24 -2.47 -19.25
N GLU A 48 21.79 -2.86 -18.11
CA GLU A 48 21.17 -2.71 -16.78
C GLU A 48 21.46 -1.33 -16.15
N GLY A 49 22.33 -0.53 -16.77
CA GLY A 49 22.72 0.82 -16.39
C GLY A 49 21.74 1.92 -16.82
N GLY A 50 20.50 1.57 -17.15
CA GLY A 50 19.41 2.54 -17.19
C GLY A 50 19.21 3.08 -15.79
N GLU A 51 19.70 4.31 -15.56
CA GLU A 51 19.55 5.12 -14.34
C GLU A 51 19.24 4.29 -13.09
N ARG A 52 20.29 3.90 -12.34
CA ARG A 52 20.12 3.68 -10.90
C ARG A 52 19.65 5.02 -10.35
N LYS A 53 18.34 5.26 -10.38
CA LYS A 53 17.70 6.37 -9.67
C LYS A 53 18.21 6.20 -8.26
N GLU A 54 19.08 7.13 -7.84
CA GLU A 54 19.45 7.26 -6.44
C GLU A 54 18.15 7.12 -5.68
N ARG A 55 18.05 6.08 -4.85
CA ARG A 55 16.91 5.96 -3.94
C ARG A 55 17.11 7.12 -2.98
N LYS A 56 16.61 8.31 -3.36
CA LYS A 56 16.47 9.45 -2.46
C LYS A 56 15.89 8.85 -1.19
N ILE A 57 16.62 8.96 -0.10
CA ILE A 57 16.14 8.55 1.21
C ILE A 57 15.00 9.51 1.50
N LEU A 58 13.78 9.09 1.15
CA LEU A 58 12.59 9.89 1.33
C LEU A 58 12.48 10.15 2.83
N LYS A 59 12.43 11.42 3.22
CA LYS A 59 12.27 11.78 4.62
C LYS A 59 10.96 11.15 5.10
N ILE A 60 11.04 10.36 6.16
CA ILE A 60 9.84 9.88 6.87
C ILE A 60 9.19 11.13 7.46
N SER A 61 8.11 11.59 6.83
CA SER A 61 7.29 12.69 7.32
C SER A 61 6.85 12.41 8.76
N LYS A 62 6.64 13.46 9.57
CA LYS A 62 6.01 13.31 10.90
C LYS A 62 4.66 12.62 10.69
N LYS A 63 4.47 11.46 11.33
CA LYS A 63 3.22 10.72 11.25
C LYS A 63 2.08 11.57 11.78
N GLU A 64 1.08 11.80 10.94
CA GLU A 64 -0.14 12.47 11.36
C GLU A 64 -0.92 11.60 12.35
N TRP A 65 -1.66 12.23 13.27
CA TRP A 65 -2.36 11.52 14.34
C TRP A 65 -3.39 10.49 13.83
N PHE A 66 -3.94 10.73 12.63
CA PHE A 66 -4.94 9.88 11.99
C PHE A 66 -4.34 8.66 11.28
N GLU A 67 -3.03 8.63 11.03
CA GLU A 67 -2.37 7.55 10.26
C GLU A 67 -2.39 6.18 10.97
N LYS A 68 -2.77 6.15 12.25
CA LYS A 68 -3.03 4.93 13.02
C LYS A 68 -4.36 4.25 12.67
N PHE A 69 -5.29 4.96 12.03
CA PHE A 69 -6.60 4.48 11.60
C PHE A 69 -6.58 4.08 10.12
N TYR A 70 -7.67 3.52 9.60
CA TYR A 70 -7.98 3.72 8.18
C TYR A 70 -8.30 5.20 7.97
N TRP A 71 -7.82 5.80 6.90
CA TRP A 71 -8.06 7.22 6.66
C TRP A 71 -7.97 7.52 5.16
N PHE A 72 -8.66 8.56 4.74
CA PHE A 72 -8.49 9.17 3.43
C PHE A 72 -8.99 10.62 3.46
N PHE A 73 -8.58 11.41 2.48
CA PHE A 73 -9.18 12.71 2.21
C PHE A 73 -10.17 12.57 1.06
N THR A 74 -11.37 13.12 1.25
CA THR A 74 -12.38 13.24 0.19
C THR A 74 -11.90 14.18 -0.92
N SER A 75 -12.61 14.21 -2.04
CA SER A 75 -12.28 15.07 -3.19
C SER A 75 -12.24 16.57 -2.85
N ASN A 76 -12.97 17.00 -1.81
CA ASN A 76 -12.94 18.36 -1.27
C ASN A 76 -12.02 18.54 -0.04
N LYS A 77 -11.10 17.60 0.20
CA LYS A 77 -10.08 17.63 1.26
C LYS A 77 -10.62 17.54 2.69
N MET A 78 -11.81 16.95 2.87
CA MET A 78 -12.31 16.61 4.21
C MET A 78 -11.72 15.28 4.67
N LEU A 79 -11.36 15.20 5.95
CA LEU A 79 -10.76 13.98 6.52
C LEU A 79 -11.84 12.99 6.93
N ALA A 80 -11.72 11.75 6.46
CA ALA A 80 -12.46 10.61 6.99
C ALA A 80 -11.51 9.64 7.68
N ILE A 81 -11.91 9.12 8.84
CA ILE A 81 -11.16 8.12 9.61
C ILE A 81 -12.04 6.90 9.90
N GLY A 82 -11.46 5.70 9.92
CA GLY A 82 -12.13 4.43 10.16
C GLY A 82 -11.33 3.51 11.08
N GLY A 83 -12.00 2.81 11.99
CA GLY A 83 -11.34 1.90 12.92
C GLY A 83 -10.94 0.58 12.26
N ARG A 84 -9.74 0.09 12.58
CA ARG A 84 -9.23 -1.20 12.07
C ARG A 84 -9.75 -2.40 12.87
N ASP A 85 -10.18 -2.17 14.09
CA ASP A 85 -10.68 -3.17 15.02
C ASP A 85 -11.69 -2.55 15.98
N ALA A 86 -12.30 -3.40 16.82
CA ALA A 86 -13.33 -2.97 17.75
C ALA A 86 -12.82 -1.97 18.81
N MET A 87 -11.55 -2.03 19.21
CA MET A 87 -10.96 -1.07 20.16
C MET A 87 -10.75 0.29 19.51
N GLN A 88 -10.29 0.32 18.26
CA GLN A 88 -10.17 1.55 17.48
C GLN A 88 -11.55 2.17 17.18
N ASN A 89 -12.57 1.35 16.91
CA ASN A 89 -13.95 1.84 16.73
C ASN A 89 -14.44 2.58 17.99
N GLU A 90 -14.16 2.06 19.18
CA GLU A 90 -14.49 2.74 20.43
C GLU A 90 -13.67 3.99 20.68
N LEU A 91 -12.38 3.96 20.36
CA LEU A 91 -11.52 5.13 20.43
C LEU A 91 -12.03 6.25 19.51
N ILE A 92 -12.45 5.91 18.29
CA ILE A 92 -13.03 6.88 17.35
C ILE A 92 -14.31 7.47 17.94
N ASN A 93 -15.26 6.63 18.36
CA ASN A 93 -16.53 7.08 18.92
C ASN A 93 -16.35 7.95 20.19
N SER A 94 -15.38 7.64 21.04
CA SER A 94 -15.19 8.35 22.31
C SER A 94 -14.35 9.62 22.20
N LYS A 95 -13.33 9.63 21.31
CA LYS A 95 -12.32 10.70 21.28
C LYS A 95 -12.30 11.51 19.99
N TYR A 96 -12.79 10.97 18.89
CA TYR A 96 -12.64 11.58 17.56
C TYR A 96 -13.96 11.83 16.84
N PHE A 97 -15.10 11.49 17.46
CA PHE A 97 -16.44 11.73 16.96
C PHE A 97 -17.10 12.89 17.74
N ASP A 98 -17.09 14.06 17.11
CA ASP A 98 -17.60 15.32 17.64
C ASP A 98 -18.97 15.68 17.05
N GLU A 99 -19.63 16.70 17.60
CA GLU A 99 -20.99 17.11 17.21
C GLU A 99 -21.16 17.55 15.76
N LYS A 100 -20.09 18.06 15.12
CA LYS A 100 -20.12 18.51 13.71
C LYS A 100 -19.83 17.39 12.72
N ASP A 101 -19.41 16.23 13.22
CA ASP A 101 -19.01 15.12 12.38
C ASP A 101 -20.19 14.24 12.00
N LEU A 102 -19.95 13.35 11.04
CA LEU A 102 -20.94 12.39 10.60
C LEU A 102 -20.37 10.97 10.70
N PHE A 103 -21.09 10.09 11.40
CA PHE A 103 -20.76 8.68 11.57
C PHE A 103 -21.31 7.87 10.40
N PHE A 104 -20.55 6.87 9.95
CA PHE A 104 -20.91 5.94 8.89
C PHE A 104 -20.61 4.51 9.35
N HIS A 105 -21.50 3.58 8.99
CA HIS A 105 -21.31 2.15 9.23
C HIS A 105 -22.05 1.35 8.14
N ALA A 106 -21.38 0.33 7.60
CA ALA A 106 -22.03 -0.58 6.67
C ALA A 106 -23.05 -1.45 7.40
N ASP A 107 -24.17 -1.78 6.76
CA ASP A 107 -25.23 -2.60 7.35
C ASP A 107 -24.87 -4.09 7.34
N ILE A 108 -23.70 -4.41 7.91
CA ILE A 108 -23.14 -5.74 8.03
C ILE A 108 -22.32 -5.85 9.32
N PHE A 109 -22.33 -7.04 9.93
CA PHE A 109 -21.52 -7.31 11.11
C PHE A 109 -20.02 -7.24 10.79
N GLY A 110 -19.26 -6.60 11.67
CA GLY A 110 -17.81 -6.43 11.50
C GLY A 110 -17.43 -5.34 10.51
N ALA A 111 -18.29 -4.32 10.32
CA ALA A 111 -17.92 -3.12 9.60
C ALA A 111 -17.08 -2.16 10.48
N SER A 112 -16.22 -1.38 9.83
CA SER A 112 -15.51 -0.27 10.46
C SER A 112 -16.50 0.81 10.92
N VAL A 113 -16.26 1.39 12.08
CA VAL A 113 -16.84 2.71 12.42
C VAL A 113 -16.05 3.75 11.67
N VAL A 114 -16.70 4.49 10.78
CA VAL A 114 -16.10 5.57 9.99
C VAL A 114 -16.69 6.91 10.41
N VAL A 115 -15.87 7.94 10.54
CA VAL A 115 -16.28 9.31 10.89
C VAL A 115 -15.72 10.28 9.87
N LEU A 116 -16.59 11.07 9.26
CA LEU A 116 -16.25 12.23 8.43
C LEU A 116 -16.17 13.48 9.31
N LYS A 117 -14.99 14.09 9.37
CA LYS A 117 -14.78 15.31 10.15
C LYS A 117 -15.54 16.49 9.51
N ASN A 118 -16.31 17.22 10.32
CA ASN A 118 -17.23 18.28 9.87
C ASN A 118 -18.27 17.79 8.83
N GLY A 119 -18.66 16.53 8.89
CA GLY A 119 -19.48 15.87 7.86
C GLY A 119 -20.96 16.24 7.81
N ILE A 120 -21.53 16.91 8.82
CA ILE A 120 -22.97 17.25 8.82
C ILE A 120 -23.34 18.16 7.65
N GLU A 121 -22.50 19.15 7.36
CA GLU A 121 -22.70 20.13 6.29
C GLU A 121 -22.10 19.68 4.95
N ALA A 122 -21.52 18.48 4.88
CA ALA A 122 -20.96 17.96 3.64
C ALA A 122 -22.05 17.70 2.60
N SER A 123 -21.71 17.90 1.32
CA SER A 123 -22.62 17.59 0.23
C SER A 123 -22.88 16.09 0.12
N ARG A 124 -23.97 15.70 -0.56
CA ARG A 124 -24.35 14.30 -0.73
C ARG A 124 -23.24 13.49 -1.40
N GLU A 125 -22.56 14.08 -2.38
CA GLU A 125 -21.47 13.45 -3.12
C GLU A 125 -20.28 13.12 -2.21
N ILE A 126 -19.93 14.04 -1.31
CA ILE A 126 -18.85 13.81 -0.33
C ILE A 126 -19.23 12.74 0.68
N LYS A 127 -20.49 12.71 1.12
CA LYS A 127 -20.98 11.64 1.99
C LYS A 127 -20.98 10.29 1.27
N GLU A 128 -21.26 10.25 -0.03
CA GLU A 128 -21.19 9.04 -0.85
C GLU A 128 -19.75 8.50 -0.98
N GLU A 129 -18.74 9.37 -1.12
CA GLU A 129 -17.33 8.96 -1.06
C GLU A 129 -17.02 8.25 0.27
N VAL A 130 -17.43 8.83 1.40
CA VAL A 130 -17.21 8.24 2.73
C VAL A 130 -18.04 6.97 2.93
N ALA A 131 -19.26 6.93 2.42
CA ALA A 131 -20.08 5.73 2.45
C ALA A 131 -19.41 4.58 1.69
N GLN A 132 -18.87 4.84 0.50
CA GLN A 132 -18.13 3.83 -0.26
C GLN A 132 -16.89 3.31 0.49
N PHE A 133 -16.18 4.21 1.18
CA PHE A 133 -15.07 3.83 2.05
C PHE A 133 -15.53 2.92 3.20
N ALA A 134 -16.61 3.28 3.91
CA ALA A 134 -17.18 2.47 4.98
C ALA A 134 -17.68 1.10 4.50
N ALA A 135 -18.27 1.03 3.31
CA ALA A 135 -18.66 -0.22 2.66
C ALA A 135 -17.45 -1.14 2.42
N SER A 136 -16.36 -0.56 1.91
CA SER A 136 -15.14 -1.29 1.56
C SER A 136 -14.36 -1.79 2.77
N PHE A 137 -14.33 -1.02 3.87
CA PHE A 137 -13.74 -1.45 5.14
C PHE A 137 -14.76 -2.17 6.03
N SER A 138 -15.36 -3.21 5.48
CA SER A 138 -16.31 -4.08 6.18
C SER A 138 -16.10 -5.55 5.84
N ARG A 139 -16.80 -6.42 6.56
CA ARG A 139 -16.78 -7.87 6.29
C ARG A 139 -17.36 -8.24 4.92
N ALA A 140 -18.05 -7.32 4.24
CA ALA A 140 -18.49 -7.52 2.86
C ALA A 140 -17.29 -7.75 1.93
N TRP A 141 -16.17 -7.06 2.17
CA TRP A 141 -14.94 -7.21 1.38
C TRP A 141 -14.36 -8.62 1.48
N SER A 142 -14.13 -9.10 2.71
CA SER A 142 -13.57 -10.43 2.94
C SER A 142 -14.53 -11.56 2.57
N SER A 143 -15.82 -11.26 2.44
CA SER A 143 -16.85 -12.20 1.96
C SER A 143 -16.99 -12.21 0.44
N GLY A 144 -16.18 -11.43 -0.29
CA GLY A 144 -16.24 -11.36 -1.77
C GLY A 144 -17.47 -10.64 -2.33
N MET A 145 -18.22 -9.91 -1.49
CA MET A 145 -19.35 -9.10 -1.97
C MET A 145 -18.84 -7.91 -2.75
N THR A 146 -19.56 -7.47 -3.78
CA THR A 146 -19.17 -6.32 -4.60
C THR A 146 -19.89 -5.02 -4.22
N TYR A 147 -20.96 -5.12 -3.43
CA TYR A 147 -21.76 -3.98 -2.95
C TYR A 147 -22.15 -4.17 -1.49
N ALA A 148 -22.33 -3.06 -0.76
CA ALA A 148 -22.92 -3.05 0.56
C ALA A 148 -23.75 -1.79 0.79
N ASP A 149 -24.78 -1.89 1.63
CA ASP A 149 -25.54 -0.75 2.10
C ASP A 149 -24.81 -0.08 3.28
N VAL A 150 -24.87 1.24 3.32
CA VAL A 150 -24.28 2.06 4.39
C VAL A 150 -25.33 3.03 4.89
N TYR A 151 -25.27 3.34 6.18
CA TYR A 151 -26.05 4.43 6.76
C TYR A 151 -25.15 5.40 7.50
N SER A 152 -25.63 6.64 7.62
CA SER A 152 -25.00 7.66 8.43
C SER A 152 -25.89 8.18 9.56
N LEU A 153 -25.24 8.61 10.64
CA LEU A 153 -25.85 9.07 11.88
C LEU A 153 -25.08 10.27 12.46
N LYS A 154 -25.78 11.16 13.14
CA LYS A 154 -25.17 12.26 13.91
C LYS A 154 -24.71 11.80 15.30
N ARG A 155 -23.96 12.65 15.99
CA ARG A 155 -23.34 12.32 17.28
C ARG A 155 -24.36 11.95 18.35
N GLU A 156 -25.46 12.67 18.42
CA GLU A 156 -26.57 12.48 19.35
C GLU A 156 -27.32 11.16 19.12
N GLN A 157 -27.18 10.56 17.94
CA GLN A 157 -27.86 9.33 17.55
C GLN A 157 -27.07 8.06 17.90
N VAL A 158 -25.82 8.19 18.37
CA VAL A 158 -24.93 7.07 18.65
C VAL A 158 -24.54 7.06 20.13
N SER A 159 -24.92 5.99 20.83
CA SER A 159 -24.65 5.80 22.25
C SER A 159 -23.91 4.49 22.51
N LYS A 160 -23.08 4.46 23.57
CA LYS A 160 -22.41 3.26 24.07
C LYS A 160 -23.19 2.55 25.19
N SER A 161 -24.28 3.15 25.64
CA SER A 161 -25.12 2.64 26.72
C SER A 161 -26.60 2.69 26.33
N THR A 162 -27.36 1.82 26.97
CA THR A 162 -28.82 1.77 26.90
C THR A 162 -29.40 1.73 28.31
N ASN A 163 -30.73 1.77 28.43
CA ASN A 163 -31.42 1.57 29.71
C ASN A 163 -31.11 0.21 30.37
N LYS A 164 -30.51 -0.73 29.62
CA LYS A 164 -30.09 -2.06 30.09
C LYS A 164 -28.60 -2.15 30.46
N GLY A 165 -27.85 -1.06 30.35
CA GLY A 165 -26.42 -1.01 30.67
C GLY A 165 -25.52 -0.73 29.46
N TYR A 166 -24.21 -0.94 29.65
CA TYR A 166 -23.17 -0.72 28.64
C TYR A 166 -23.12 -1.83 27.61
N LEU A 167 -22.86 -1.48 26.36
CA LEU A 167 -22.77 -2.43 25.26
C LEU A 167 -21.37 -3.04 25.15
N ALA A 168 -21.32 -4.29 24.67
CA ALA A 168 -20.09 -5.02 24.39
C ALA A 168 -19.16 -4.26 23.42
N THR A 169 -17.87 -4.59 23.44
CA THR A 169 -16.88 -3.83 22.70
C THR A 169 -17.17 -3.76 21.21
N GLY A 170 -17.06 -2.56 20.62
CA GLY A 170 -17.39 -2.30 19.21
C GLY A 170 -18.89 -2.28 18.86
N SER A 171 -19.80 -2.46 19.83
CA SER A 171 -21.25 -2.32 19.63
C SER A 171 -21.74 -0.93 20.06
N PHE A 172 -22.74 -0.39 19.33
CA PHE A 172 -23.32 0.93 19.59
C PHE A 172 -24.85 0.88 19.48
N ALA A 173 -25.53 1.57 20.39
CA ALA A 173 -26.96 1.82 20.29
C ALA A 173 -27.17 3.00 19.35
N MET A 174 -28.09 2.83 18.42
CA MET A 174 -28.38 3.82 17.38
C MET A 174 -29.86 4.17 17.42
N SER A 175 -30.19 5.45 17.37
CA SER A 175 -31.57 5.93 17.46
C SER A 175 -31.89 7.00 16.41
N GLY A 176 -33.19 7.18 16.13
CA GLY A 176 -33.66 8.18 15.16
C GLY A 176 -33.52 7.74 13.70
N GLU A 177 -33.70 8.71 12.80
CA GLU A 177 -33.67 8.50 11.36
C GLU A 177 -32.24 8.31 10.84
N ARG A 178 -32.08 7.40 9.87
CA ARG A 178 -30.80 7.11 9.21
C ARG A 178 -30.82 7.67 7.80
N GLU A 179 -29.76 8.37 7.42
CA GLU A 179 -29.51 8.68 6.02
C GLU A 179 -28.86 7.45 5.37
N TRP A 180 -29.46 6.92 4.30
CA TRP A 180 -29.01 5.69 3.65
C TRP A 180 -28.26 5.94 2.35
N PHE A 181 -27.25 5.11 2.11
CA PHE A 181 -26.45 5.01 0.90
C PHE A 181 -26.50 3.57 0.42
N LYS A 182 -27.37 3.31 -0.55
CA LYS A 182 -27.71 1.95 -0.99
C LYS A 182 -26.77 1.48 -2.10
N ALA A 183 -26.45 0.20 -2.08
CA ALA A 183 -25.60 -0.46 -3.07
C ALA A 183 -24.28 0.30 -3.36
N MET A 184 -23.54 0.65 -2.30
CA MET A 184 -22.22 1.27 -2.46
C MET A 184 -21.22 0.24 -2.99
N PRO A 185 -20.53 0.52 -4.12
CA PRO A 185 -19.60 -0.42 -4.72
C PRO A 185 -18.32 -0.57 -3.89
N LEU A 186 -17.87 -1.80 -3.65
CA LEU A 186 -16.61 -2.08 -2.97
C LEU A 186 -15.45 -1.98 -3.95
N ILE A 187 -15.00 -0.75 -4.21
CA ILE A 187 -13.88 -0.47 -5.11
C ILE A 187 -13.02 0.60 -4.45
N LEU A 188 -11.75 0.28 -4.26
CA LEU A 188 -10.74 1.20 -3.75
C LEU A 188 -9.64 1.39 -4.79
N TYR A 189 -8.95 2.51 -4.74
CA TYR A 189 -7.72 2.74 -5.50
C TYR A 189 -6.58 3.04 -4.53
N ALA A 190 -5.45 2.38 -4.75
CA ALA A 190 -4.21 2.63 -4.05
C ALA A 190 -3.21 3.34 -4.96
N PHE A 191 -2.61 4.43 -4.49
CA PHE A 191 -1.59 5.17 -5.24
C PHE A 191 -0.57 5.80 -4.30
N THR A 192 0.53 6.29 -4.89
CA THR A 192 1.55 7.04 -4.15
C THR A 192 1.58 8.48 -4.63
N GLU A 193 1.41 9.42 -3.71
CA GLU A 193 1.64 10.84 -3.98
C GLU A 193 3.06 11.22 -3.52
N ILE A 194 3.81 11.90 -4.39
CA ILE A 194 5.13 12.45 -4.07
C ILE A 194 4.94 13.93 -3.78
N LYS A 195 5.10 14.34 -2.50
CA LYS A 195 5.12 15.74 -2.07
C LYS A 195 6.39 16.01 -1.28
N ASP A 196 7.14 17.04 -1.66
CA ASP A 196 8.32 17.56 -0.93
C ASP A 196 9.34 16.48 -0.52
N ASP A 197 9.77 15.64 -1.47
CA ASP A 197 10.68 14.50 -1.24
C ASP A 197 10.16 13.45 -0.21
N SER A 198 8.85 13.44 0.06
CA SER A 198 8.16 12.40 0.83
C SER A 198 7.19 11.63 -0.09
N LYS A 199 7.14 10.31 0.07
CA LYS A 199 6.10 9.47 -0.56
C LYS A 199 5.03 9.18 0.47
N LYS A 200 3.79 9.58 0.19
CA LYS A 200 2.61 9.11 0.92
C LYS A 200 1.90 8.05 0.10
N PHE A 201 1.52 6.97 0.77
CA PHE A 201 0.68 5.92 0.21
C PHE A 201 -0.75 6.19 0.63
N GLU A 202 -1.65 6.30 -0.34
CA GLU A 202 -3.05 6.63 -0.13
C GLU A 202 -3.94 5.54 -0.70
N ILE A 203 -5.03 5.26 0.02
CA ILE A 203 -6.10 4.39 -0.43
C ILE A 203 -7.37 5.22 -0.37
N VAL A 204 -8.06 5.35 -1.50
CA VAL A 204 -9.30 6.14 -1.61
C VAL A 204 -10.40 5.30 -2.25
N PRO A 205 -11.67 5.60 -1.97
CA PRO A 205 -12.80 4.98 -2.67
C PRO A 205 -12.86 5.44 -4.13
N SER A 206 -13.43 4.62 -5.04
CA SER A 206 -13.47 4.94 -6.47
C SER A 206 -14.13 6.28 -6.77
N LEU A 207 -15.18 6.64 -6.02
CA LEU A 207 -15.86 7.93 -6.15
C LEU A 207 -14.91 9.11 -5.91
N THR A 208 -14.00 9.00 -4.94
CA THR A 208 -12.96 10.02 -4.72
C THR A 208 -11.93 9.99 -5.83
N TYR A 209 -11.45 8.79 -6.21
CA TYR A 209 -10.46 8.62 -7.28
C TYR A 209 -10.92 9.27 -8.59
N ASP A 210 -12.20 9.12 -8.97
CA ASP A 210 -12.76 9.69 -10.19
C ASP A 210 -12.71 11.23 -10.23
N LYS A 211 -12.60 11.89 -9.08
CA LYS A 211 -12.46 13.35 -8.96
C LYS A 211 -11.01 13.80 -8.98
N ILE A 212 -10.11 13.08 -8.29
CA ILE A 212 -8.70 13.48 -8.15
C ILE A 212 -7.79 12.96 -9.26
N LYS A 213 -8.10 11.80 -9.86
CA LYS A 213 -7.41 11.15 -10.99
C LYS A 213 -5.87 11.20 -10.94
N PRO A 214 -5.22 10.60 -9.92
CA PRO A 214 -3.76 10.49 -9.87
C PRO A 214 -3.20 9.67 -11.04
N GLU A 215 -2.01 10.02 -11.52
CA GLU A 215 -1.41 9.43 -12.74
C GLU A 215 -1.22 7.90 -12.69
N LYS A 216 -0.91 7.36 -11.51
CA LYS A 216 -0.61 5.93 -11.33
C LYS A 216 -1.34 5.42 -10.09
N ALA A 217 -2.36 4.60 -10.32
CA ALA A 217 -3.12 3.94 -9.27
C ALA A 217 -3.35 2.46 -9.60
N VAL A 218 -3.53 1.66 -8.57
CA VAL A 218 -3.94 0.26 -8.65
C VAL A 218 -5.36 0.16 -8.13
N GLU A 219 -6.25 -0.39 -8.95
CA GLU A 219 -7.62 -0.70 -8.55
C GLU A 219 -7.62 -1.95 -7.65
N LEU A 220 -8.35 -1.87 -6.55
CA LEU A 220 -8.55 -2.95 -5.59
C LEU A 220 -10.03 -3.33 -5.58
N ARG A 221 -10.30 -4.64 -5.66
CA ARG A 221 -11.64 -5.22 -5.54
C ARG A 221 -11.61 -6.43 -4.60
N PRO A 222 -12.74 -6.74 -3.93
CA PRO A 222 -12.92 -7.98 -3.20
C PRO A 222 -12.51 -9.19 -4.05
N GLY A 223 -11.71 -10.09 -3.47
CA GLY A 223 -11.19 -11.29 -4.15
C GLY A 223 -9.96 -11.08 -5.04
N ASN A 224 -9.57 -9.83 -5.34
CA ASN A 224 -8.38 -9.49 -6.12
C ASN A 224 -7.26 -8.83 -5.28
N THR A 225 -7.34 -8.96 -3.94
CA THR A 225 -6.38 -8.42 -2.96
C THR A 225 -5.61 -9.48 -2.22
#